data_AF-U9TML9-F1
#
_entry.id   AF-U9TML9-F1
#
_cell.length_a   1.000
_cell.length_b   1.000
_cell.length_c   1.000
_cell.angle_alpha   90.00
_cell.angle_beta   90.00
_cell.angle_gamma   90.00
#
_symmetry.space_group_name_H-M   'P 1'
#
loop_
_entity.id
_entity.type
_entity.pdbx_description
1 polymer ?
#
loop_
_entity_poly.entity_id
_entity_poly.type
_entity_poly.pdbx_seq_one_letter_code
_entity_poly.pdbx_strand_id
1 'polypeptide(L)'
;RVWKDVHNACVQHKEFRLAYICGLNLIVHADELQEVIRQYEYNGYIDELLQLLEAGLGLERAHMGMFTELAILYTKYKPEKTDEHLRLFWSRLNIPKVIRACDEAHLWKEMVFLYENYDEFDNAALSMITHASDAWEHSRFKDIVVKVSNLEIYYKALKFYLDEHPLLLSDLLVALTPRIDHTRVVQMFKKSDNLPLIKSYLISVQETNNLAVNNAYNDILIEEEDYKSLRDSIDNFDKFDNIELAQRLEKHDLLEFRRIAAHLYKKNKRWAQSIALSKEDRLFKDAIETASESRSTEVAEELLEYFVQIGNKECFTACLYACYDLVRSDVVLEMSWKHGLTDFAMPYLVQVMREFSNKIDILEKANAERTAKEQEREKNESEIPLINPAGLGNQLLLTQGPGQGMAPQGYGNAYGNINNMNYQGF
;
A
#
# COMPACT_ATOMS: atom_id res chain seq x y z
N ARG A 1 28.33 -40.28 49.92
CA ARG A 1 29.66 -40.56 50.54
C ARG A 1 30.07 -42.02 50.43
N VAL A 2 29.46 -43.00 51.14
CA VAL A 2 29.87 -44.42 51.03
C VAL A 2 29.78 -44.96 49.59
N TRP A 3 28.66 -44.70 48.90
CA TRP A 3 28.50 -45.08 47.49
C TRP A 3 29.54 -44.47 46.56
N LYS A 4 30.02 -43.26 46.87
CA LYS A 4 31.01 -42.52 46.09
C LYS A 4 32.38 -43.19 46.20
N ASP A 5 32.80 -43.54 47.41
CA ASP A 5 34.07 -44.20 47.65
C ASP A 5 34.09 -45.61 47.02
N VAL A 6 32.98 -46.35 47.12
CA VAL A 6 32.80 -47.66 46.47
C VAL A 6 32.84 -47.53 44.95
N HIS A 7 32.09 -46.57 44.40
CA HIS A 7 32.06 -46.32 42.96
C HIS A 7 33.45 -45.92 42.43
N ASN A 8 34.18 -45.07 43.14
CA ASN A 8 35.54 -44.67 42.77
C ASN A 8 36.50 -45.86 42.73
N ALA A 9 36.43 -46.74 43.72
CA ALA A 9 37.21 -47.97 43.74
C ALA A 9 36.83 -48.90 42.56
N CYS A 10 35.53 -49.08 42.29
CA CYS A 10 35.07 -49.92 41.18
C CYS A 10 35.53 -49.38 39.81
N VAL A 11 35.51 -48.06 39.60
CA VAL A 11 35.99 -47.42 38.36
C VAL A 11 37.50 -47.57 38.20
N GLN A 12 38.28 -47.44 39.28
CA GLN A 12 39.73 -47.65 39.26
C GLN A 12 40.12 -49.10 38.94
N HIS A 13 39.37 -50.07 39.47
CA HIS A 13 39.59 -51.50 39.27
C HIS A 13 38.95 -52.06 37.99
N LYS A 14 38.31 -51.22 37.16
CA LYS A 14 37.62 -51.61 35.90
C LYS A 14 36.47 -52.59 36.09
N GLU A 15 35.84 -52.59 37.26
CA GLU A 15 34.64 -53.41 37.53
C GLU A 15 33.37 -52.64 37.16
N PHE A 16 33.13 -52.47 35.86
CA PHE A 16 32.06 -51.62 35.33
C PHE A 16 30.64 -52.09 35.72
N ARG A 17 30.42 -53.40 35.88
CA ARG A 17 29.10 -53.93 36.28
C ARG A 17 28.68 -53.50 37.69
N LEU A 18 29.62 -53.46 38.64
CA LEU A 18 29.36 -52.98 40.00
C LEU A 18 29.37 -51.45 40.06
N ALA A 19 30.25 -50.81 39.30
CA ALA A 19 30.27 -49.36 39.14
C ALA A 19 28.94 -48.83 38.59
N TYR A 20 28.30 -49.56 37.67
CA TYR A 20 27.00 -49.23 37.09
C TYR A 20 25.88 -49.22 38.14
N ILE A 21 25.76 -50.27 38.95
CA ILE A 21 24.75 -50.34 40.02
C ILE A 21 24.99 -49.23 41.07
N CYS A 22 26.25 -49.02 41.45
CA CYS A 22 26.60 -47.95 42.39
C CYS A 22 26.32 -46.56 41.79
N GLY A 23 26.62 -46.38 40.50
CA GLY A 23 26.46 -45.14 39.75
C GLY A 23 25.00 -44.73 39.62
N LEU A 24 24.08 -45.68 39.40
CA LEU A 24 22.64 -45.40 39.31
C LEU A 24 22.10 -44.77 40.61
N ASN A 25 22.61 -45.22 41.76
CA ASN A 25 22.22 -44.65 43.05
C ASN A 25 22.85 -43.28 43.32
N LEU A 26 24.01 -42.99 42.72
CA LEU A 26 24.72 -41.71 42.86
C LEU A 26 24.16 -40.62 41.97
N ILE A 27 23.88 -40.93 40.71
CA ILE A 27 23.43 -39.97 39.68
C ILE A 27 22.08 -39.34 40.02
N VAL A 28 21.26 -39.98 40.85
CA VAL A 28 20.00 -39.41 41.36
C VAL A 28 20.25 -38.15 42.20
N HIS A 29 21.43 -38.01 42.82
CA HIS A 29 21.80 -36.84 43.59
C HIS A 29 22.47 -35.78 42.70
N ALA A 30 21.79 -34.65 42.48
CA ALA A 30 22.24 -33.59 41.59
C ALA A 30 23.63 -33.03 41.93
N ASP A 31 23.97 -32.95 43.22
CA ASP A 31 25.26 -32.41 43.69
C ASP A 31 26.46 -33.29 43.29
N GLU A 32 26.26 -34.59 43.14
CA GLU A 32 27.32 -35.56 42.86
C GLU A 32 27.46 -35.86 41.35
N LEU A 33 26.45 -35.50 40.55
CA LEU A 33 26.42 -35.78 39.10
C LEU A 33 27.62 -35.19 38.34
N GLN A 34 27.93 -33.93 38.59
CA GLN A 34 29.05 -33.23 37.94
C GLN A 34 30.41 -33.86 38.26
N GLU A 35 30.60 -34.37 39.48
CA GLU A 35 31.85 -35.01 39.88
C GLU A 35 32.03 -36.38 39.23
N VAL A 36 30.95 -37.17 39.18
CA VAL A 36 30.94 -38.46 38.49
C VAL A 36 31.30 -38.27 37.01
N ILE A 37 30.68 -37.30 36.32
CA ILE A 37 30.97 -37.04 34.90
C ILE A 37 32.46 -36.71 34.69
N ARG A 38 33.02 -35.78 35.49
CA ARG A 38 34.42 -35.39 35.36
C ARG A 38 35.37 -36.57 35.57
N GLN A 39 35.05 -37.47 36.49
CA GLN A 39 35.88 -38.64 36.75
C GLN A 39 35.84 -39.66 35.60
N TYR A 40 34.66 -39.90 35.02
CA TYR A 40 34.52 -40.76 33.86
C TYR A 40 35.19 -40.15 32.61
N GLU A 41 35.06 -38.84 32.40
CA GLU A 41 35.76 -38.12 31.33
C GLU A 41 37.29 -38.16 31.50
N TYR A 42 37.80 -37.93 32.72
CA TYR A 42 39.24 -38.00 33.02
C TYR A 42 39.81 -39.40 32.75
N ASN A 43 39.05 -40.44 33.07
CA ASN A 43 39.46 -41.83 32.85
C ASN A 43 39.21 -42.33 31.42
N GLY A 44 38.49 -41.58 30.59
CA GLY A 44 38.17 -41.94 29.20
C GLY A 44 37.08 -43.00 29.02
N TYR A 45 36.30 -43.33 30.05
CA TYR A 45 35.26 -44.37 29.99
C TYR A 45 33.88 -43.80 29.58
N ILE A 46 33.81 -43.26 28.36
CA ILE A 46 32.64 -42.49 27.89
C ILE A 46 31.43 -43.38 27.59
N ASP A 47 31.62 -44.55 26.97
CA ASP A 47 30.51 -45.44 26.62
C ASP A 47 29.77 -45.97 27.86
N GLU A 48 30.50 -46.27 28.92
CA GLU A 48 29.94 -46.70 30.20
C GLU A 48 29.19 -45.56 30.91
N LEU A 49 29.69 -44.32 30.81
CA LEU A 49 29.01 -43.14 31.34
C LEU A 49 27.69 -42.87 30.59
N LEU A 50 27.69 -43.00 29.26
CA LEU A 50 26.49 -42.84 28.45
C LEU A 50 25.43 -43.90 28.79
N GLN A 51 25.81 -45.18 28.86
CA GLN A 51 24.88 -46.26 29.26
C GLN A 51 24.32 -46.04 30.67
N LEU A 52 25.17 -45.60 31.60
CA LEU A 52 24.78 -45.32 32.97
C LEU A 52 23.77 -44.16 33.04
N LEU A 53 24.02 -43.08 32.30
CA LEU A 53 23.08 -41.96 32.22
C LEU A 53 21.80 -42.36 31.53
N GLU A 54 21.84 -43.04 30.36
CA GLU A 54 20.68 -43.55 29.61
C GLU A 54 19.74 -44.37 30.52
N ALA A 55 20.28 -45.29 31.32
CA ALA A 55 19.50 -46.05 32.28
C ALA A 55 19.00 -45.20 33.46
N GLY A 56 19.78 -44.20 33.86
CA GLY A 56 19.40 -43.23 34.88
C GLY A 56 18.15 -42.42 34.51
N LEU A 57 17.90 -42.13 33.22
CA LEU A 57 16.68 -41.41 32.80
C LEU A 57 15.40 -42.18 33.11
N GLY A 58 15.46 -43.52 33.15
CA GLY A 58 14.32 -44.39 33.44
C GLY A 58 13.92 -44.45 34.91
N LEU A 59 14.71 -43.84 35.81
CA LEU A 59 14.43 -43.86 37.25
C LEU A 59 13.39 -42.80 37.63
N GLU A 60 12.48 -43.13 38.56
CA GLU A 60 11.45 -42.20 39.07
C GLU A 60 12.03 -40.90 39.68
N ARG A 61 13.28 -40.95 40.15
CA ARG A 61 13.98 -39.82 40.77
C ARG A 61 14.87 -39.03 39.80
N ALA A 62 14.69 -39.20 38.48
CA ALA A 62 15.47 -38.47 37.49
C ALA A 62 15.18 -36.96 37.54
N HIS A 63 16.23 -36.14 37.61
CA HIS A 63 16.13 -34.68 37.68
C HIS A 63 16.72 -34.00 36.44
N MET A 64 16.39 -32.73 36.19
CA MET A 64 16.76 -31.94 35.00
C MET A 64 18.26 -31.98 34.65
N GLY A 65 19.13 -32.02 35.67
CA GLY A 65 20.59 -32.10 35.50
C GLY A 65 21.02 -33.31 34.69
N MET A 66 20.40 -34.47 34.91
CA MET A 66 20.74 -35.70 34.19
C MET A 66 20.50 -35.59 32.69
N PHE A 67 19.34 -35.04 32.30
CA PHE A 67 18.97 -34.84 30.89
C PHE A 67 19.92 -33.83 30.23
N THR A 68 20.27 -32.77 30.95
CA THR A 68 21.13 -31.68 30.46
C THR A 68 22.56 -32.15 30.25
N GLU A 69 23.15 -32.84 31.23
CA GLU A 69 24.51 -33.36 31.09
C GLU A 69 24.60 -34.47 30.05
N LEU A 70 23.59 -35.34 29.96
CA LEU A 70 23.54 -36.34 28.90
C LEU A 70 23.50 -35.69 27.51
N ALA A 71 22.72 -34.62 27.33
CA ALA A 71 22.69 -33.88 26.08
C ALA A 71 24.08 -33.31 25.73
N ILE A 72 24.80 -32.73 26.70
CA ILE A 72 26.16 -32.20 26.51
C ILE A 72 27.16 -33.32 26.14
N LEU A 73 26.99 -34.52 26.69
CA LEU A 73 27.83 -35.66 26.34
C LEU A 73 27.50 -36.19 24.94
N TYR A 74 26.23 -36.19 24.53
CA TYR A 74 25.84 -36.56 23.18
C TYR A 74 26.38 -35.59 22.13
N THR A 75 26.34 -34.28 22.38
CA THR A 75 26.89 -33.31 21.42
C THR A 75 28.39 -33.53 21.16
N LYS A 76 29.16 -33.94 22.19
CA LYS A 76 30.60 -34.19 22.07
C LYS A 76 30.96 -35.54 21.46
N TYR A 77 30.25 -36.61 21.83
CA TYR A 77 30.72 -37.98 21.58
C TYR A 77 29.81 -38.78 20.65
N LYS A 78 28.51 -38.49 20.58
CA LYS A 78 27.55 -39.21 19.71
C LYS A 78 26.52 -38.24 19.10
N PRO A 79 26.91 -37.48 18.06
CA PRO A 79 26.06 -36.48 17.44
C PRO A 79 24.74 -37.06 16.92
N GLU A 80 24.78 -38.26 16.34
CA GLU A 80 23.64 -38.96 15.74
C GLU A 80 22.46 -39.17 16.70
N LYS A 81 22.75 -39.40 17.99
CA LYS A 81 21.71 -39.60 19.02
C LYS A 81 21.19 -38.29 19.63
N THR A 82 21.86 -37.18 19.34
CA THR A 82 21.54 -35.88 19.95
C THR A 82 20.14 -35.42 19.55
N ASP A 83 19.80 -35.48 18.26
CA ASP A 83 18.50 -35.02 17.76
C ASP A 83 17.33 -35.78 18.41
N GLU A 84 17.41 -37.11 18.49
CA GLU A 84 16.39 -37.95 19.14
C GLU A 84 16.21 -37.58 20.63
N HIS A 85 17.32 -37.43 21.35
CA HIS A 85 17.31 -37.06 22.77
C HIS A 85 16.68 -35.69 22.99
N LEU A 86 17.03 -34.70 22.18
CA LEU A 86 16.47 -33.35 22.29
C LEU A 86 14.98 -33.34 21.97
N ARG A 87 14.53 -34.05 20.93
CA ARG A 87 13.10 -34.12 20.58
C ARG A 87 12.25 -34.77 21.67
N LEU A 88 12.77 -35.76 22.37
CA LEU A 88 12.04 -36.45 23.45
C LEU A 88 12.03 -35.65 24.75
N PHE A 89 13.14 -34.99 25.09
CA PHE A 89 13.35 -34.47 26.44
C PHE A 89 13.52 -32.94 26.55
N TRP A 90 13.27 -32.17 25.48
CA TRP A 90 13.45 -30.71 25.48
C TRP A 90 12.81 -29.98 26.66
N SER A 91 11.64 -30.41 27.14
CA SER A 91 10.92 -29.79 28.26
C SER A 91 11.59 -29.95 29.62
N ARG A 92 12.53 -30.91 29.77
CA ARG A 92 13.23 -31.23 31.01
C ARG A 92 14.73 -30.91 30.95
N LEU A 93 15.14 -30.06 30.01
CA LEU A 93 16.52 -29.63 29.81
C LEU A 93 16.74 -28.20 30.29
N ASN A 94 17.98 -27.89 30.66
CA ASN A 94 18.44 -26.50 30.72
C ASN A 94 18.88 -26.06 29.31
N ILE A 95 17.93 -25.49 28.55
CA ILE A 95 18.11 -25.14 27.13
C ILE A 95 19.32 -24.21 26.89
N PRO A 96 19.52 -23.09 27.62
CA PRO A 96 20.68 -22.21 27.41
C PRO A 96 22.05 -22.87 27.60
N LYS A 97 22.14 -23.90 28.46
CA LYS A 97 23.38 -24.63 28.67
C LYS A 97 23.65 -25.58 27.49
N VAL A 98 22.61 -26.25 27.00
CA VAL A 98 22.71 -27.17 25.87
C VAL A 98 23.00 -26.42 24.57
N ILE A 99 22.39 -25.25 24.34
CA ILE A 99 22.67 -24.40 23.16
C ILE A 99 24.17 -24.09 23.04
N ARG A 100 24.82 -23.70 24.14
CA ARG A 100 26.28 -23.44 24.14
C ARG A 100 27.09 -24.69 23.79
N ALA A 101 26.67 -25.85 24.29
CA ALA A 101 27.32 -27.11 23.96
C ALA A 101 27.08 -27.55 22.50
N CYS A 102 25.92 -27.21 21.91
CA CYS A 102 25.64 -27.41 20.49
C CYS A 102 26.45 -26.47 19.60
N ASP A 103 26.65 -25.22 20.02
CA ASP A 103 27.47 -24.21 19.32
C ASP A 103 28.95 -24.63 19.29
N GLU A 104 29.49 -25.08 20.44
CA GLU A 104 30.84 -25.67 20.54
C GLU A 104 31.02 -26.92 19.66
N ALA A 105 29.95 -27.69 19.43
CA ALA A 105 29.97 -28.91 18.62
C ALA A 105 29.52 -28.69 17.15
N HIS A 106 29.17 -27.46 16.77
CA HIS A 106 28.66 -27.10 15.44
C HIS A 106 27.42 -27.89 14.99
N LEU A 107 26.52 -28.21 15.93
CA LEU A 107 25.27 -28.94 15.67
C LEU A 107 24.11 -27.96 15.41
N TRP A 108 24.10 -27.39 14.20
CA TRP A 108 23.23 -26.28 13.83
C TRP A 108 21.74 -26.67 13.73
N LYS A 109 21.42 -27.88 13.27
CA LYS A 109 20.03 -28.36 13.13
C LYS A 109 19.35 -28.49 14.48
N GLU A 110 20.06 -29.11 15.41
CA GLU A 110 19.68 -29.33 16.80
C GLU A 110 19.60 -28.00 17.56
N MET A 111 20.55 -27.10 17.30
CA MET A 111 20.56 -25.77 17.90
C MET A 111 19.35 -24.94 17.47
N VAL A 112 19.00 -24.93 16.18
CA VAL A 112 17.79 -24.24 15.68
C VAL A 112 16.53 -24.82 16.31
N PHE A 113 16.46 -26.15 16.50
CA PHE A 113 15.37 -26.78 17.24
C PHE A 113 15.28 -26.32 18.70
N LEU A 114 16.42 -26.18 19.39
CA LEU A 114 16.42 -25.66 20.75
C LEU A 114 15.97 -24.20 20.82
N TYR A 115 16.41 -23.34 19.88
CA TYR A 115 15.96 -21.96 19.83
C TYR A 115 14.45 -21.83 19.55
N GLU A 116 13.91 -22.69 18.68
CA GLU A 116 12.48 -22.71 18.38
C GLU A 116 11.63 -23.05 19.63
N ASN A 117 12.04 -24.06 20.41
CA ASN A 117 11.33 -24.44 21.63
C ASN A 117 11.59 -23.49 22.82
N TYR A 118 12.61 -22.64 22.73
CA TYR A 118 12.92 -21.61 23.71
C TYR A 118 12.30 -20.24 23.37
N ASP A 119 11.49 -20.18 22.32
CA ASP A 119 10.88 -18.95 21.77
C ASP A 119 11.89 -17.86 21.36
N GLU A 120 13.16 -18.22 21.16
CA GLU A 120 14.21 -17.33 20.67
C GLU A 120 14.32 -17.39 19.14
N PHE A 121 13.24 -17.02 18.45
CA PHE A 121 13.14 -17.07 16.98
C PHE A 121 14.18 -16.17 16.28
N ASP A 122 14.57 -15.06 16.91
CA ASP A 122 15.58 -14.13 16.38
C ASP A 122 16.95 -14.83 16.20
N ASN A 123 17.38 -15.59 17.22
CA ASN A 123 18.63 -16.33 17.18
C ASN A 123 18.53 -17.56 16.27
N ALA A 124 17.37 -18.23 16.25
CA ALA A 124 17.11 -19.32 15.30
C ALA A 124 17.27 -18.85 13.85
N ALA A 125 16.63 -17.74 13.49
CA ALA A 125 16.68 -17.19 12.14
C ALA A 125 18.10 -16.76 11.73
N LEU A 126 18.85 -16.09 12.63
CA LEU A 126 20.24 -15.73 12.36
C LEU A 126 21.12 -16.95 12.15
N SER A 127 20.95 -17.99 12.96
CA SER A 127 21.71 -19.24 12.86
C SER A 127 21.43 -19.98 11.55
N MET A 128 20.18 -19.97 11.08
CA MET A 128 19.82 -20.54 9.77
C MET A 128 20.41 -19.73 8.61
N ILE A 129 20.56 -18.40 8.77
CA ILE A 129 21.17 -17.53 7.75
C ILE A 129 22.69 -17.74 7.68
N THR A 130 23.37 -17.87 8.82
CA THR A 130 24.83 -18.07 8.84
C THR A 130 25.24 -19.49 8.47
N HIS A 131 24.42 -20.48 8.82
CA HIS A 131 24.71 -21.91 8.62
C HIS A 131 23.67 -22.55 7.69
N ALA A 132 23.53 -21.97 6.50
CA ALA A 132 22.53 -22.37 5.52
C ALA A 132 22.68 -23.81 5.02
N SER A 133 23.91 -24.32 4.86
CA SER A 133 24.15 -25.65 4.30
C SER A 133 23.54 -26.78 5.13
N ASP A 134 23.48 -26.60 6.46
CA ASP A 134 23.07 -27.66 7.38
C ASP A 134 21.68 -27.42 7.94
N ALA A 135 21.37 -26.20 8.39
CA ALA A 135 20.16 -25.95 9.18
C ALA A 135 18.98 -25.41 8.37
N TRP A 136 19.20 -24.96 7.13
CA TRP A 136 18.17 -24.26 6.39
C TRP A 136 17.14 -25.20 5.76
N GLU A 137 15.87 -24.91 6.01
CA GLU A 137 14.73 -25.51 5.34
C GLU A 137 13.68 -24.42 5.10
N HIS A 138 13.26 -24.25 3.85
CA HIS A 138 12.41 -23.11 3.45
C HIS A 138 11.08 -23.05 4.23
N SER A 139 10.38 -24.18 4.37
CA SER A 139 9.10 -24.22 5.08
C SER A 139 9.26 -23.82 6.54
N ARG A 140 10.26 -24.40 7.23
CA ARG A 140 10.53 -24.12 8.63
C ARG A 140 10.99 -22.68 8.85
N PHE A 141 11.81 -22.15 7.94
CA PHE A 141 12.27 -20.76 8.00
C PHE A 141 11.10 -19.77 7.90
N LYS A 142 10.09 -20.05 7.05
CA LYS A 142 8.88 -19.20 6.94
C LYS A 142 8.09 -19.12 8.24
N ASP A 143 7.95 -20.23 8.95
CA ASP A 143 7.23 -20.27 10.21
C ASP A 143 7.99 -19.53 11.33
N ILE A 144 9.32 -19.62 11.32
CA ILE A 144 10.20 -18.93 12.28
C ILE A 144 10.21 -17.42 12.01
N VAL A 145 10.42 -17.00 10.75
CA VAL A 145 10.63 -15.59 10.42
C VAL A 145 9.41 -14.73 10.74
N VAL A 146 8.18 -15.26 10.64
CA VAL A 146 6.96 -14.48 10.98
C VAL A 146 6.89 -14.14 12.48
N LYS A 147 7.48 -14.98 13.33
CA LYS A 147 7.48 -14.83 14.81
C LYS A 147 8.61 -13.96 15.34
N VAL A 148 9.57 -13.61 14.51
CA VAL A 148 10.73 -12.78 14.89
C VAL A 148 10.27 -11.39 15.34
N SER A 149 10.91 -10.88 16.38
CA SER A 149 10.62 -9.56 16.93
C SER A 149 11.36 -8.46 16.19
N ASN A 150 12.64 -8.71 15.85
CA ASN A 150 13.50 -7.73 15.21
C ASN A 150 13.35 -7.69 13.68
N LEU A 151 12.82 -6.58 13.15
CA LEU A 151 12.63 -6.37 11.71
C LEU A 151 13.96 -6.31 10.92
N GLU A 152 15.10 -6.02 11.54
CA GLU A 152 16.39 -6.04 10.83
C GLU A 152 16.76 -7.43 10.31
N ILE A 153 16.29 -8.48 11.00
CA ILE A 153 16.51 -9.87 10.58
C ILE A 153 15.77 -10.14 9.27
N TYR A 154 14.65 -9.47 8.99
CA TYR A 154 13.92 -9.63 7.72
C TYR A 154 14.77 -9.16 6.55
N TYR A 155 15.41 -7.99 6.65
CA TYR A 155 16.25 -7.48 5.56
C TYR A 155 17.52 -8.33 5.37
N LYS A 156 18.08 -8.88 6.46
CA LYS A 156 19.18 -9.85 6.37
C LYS A 156 18.73 -11.15 5.69
N ALA A 157 17.55 -11.65 6.03
CA ALA A 157 16.95 -12.83 5.41
C ALA A 157 16.69 -12.58 3.91
N LEU A 158 16.13 -11.43 3.53
CA LEU A 158 15.92 -11.08 2.14
C LEU A 158 17.24 -11.01 1.35
N LYS A 159 18.31 -10.50 1.97
CA LYS A 159 19.64 -10.50 1.34
C LYS A 159 20.15 -11.93 1.12
N PHE A 160 20.05 -12.77 2.14
CA PHE A 160 20.44 -14.17 2.06
C PHE A 160 19.66 -14.93 0.98
N TYR A 161 18.34 -14.75 0.91
CA TYR A 161 17.52 -15.37 -0.13
C TYR A 161 17.81 -14.81 -1.53
N LEU A 162 18.14 -13.51 -1.64
CA LEU A 162 18.55 -12.93 -2.91
C LEU A 162 19.86 -13.52 -3.42
N ASP A 163 20.82 -13.78 -2.53
CA ASP A 163 22.15 -14.28 -2.87
C ASP A 163 22.13 -15.79 -3.18
N GLU A 164 21.41 -16.61 -2.39
CA GLU A 164 21.45 -18.08 -2.48
C GLU A 164 20.21 -18.71 -3.15
N HIS A 165 19.02 -18.14 -2.96
CA HIS A 165 17.74 -18.75 -3.40
C HIS A 165 16.75 -17.77 -4.04
N PRO A 166 17.04 -17.22 -5.23
CA PRO A 166 16.22 -16.18 -5.85
C PRO A 166 14.77 -16.59 -6.12
N LEU A 167 14.52 -17.85 -6.50
CA LEU A 167 13.18 -18.33 -6.87
C LEU A 167 12.21 -18.43 -5.67
N LEU A 168 12.72 -18.61 -4.46
CA LEU A 168 11.91 -18.78 -3.25
C LEU A 168 11.66 -17.44 -2.53
N LEU A 169 12.23 -16.35 -3.05
CA LEU A 169 12.12 -15.03 -2.47
C LEU A 169 10.69 -14.49 -2.51
N SER A 170 9.94 -14.74 -3.59
CA SER A 170 8.54 -14.30 -3.72
C SER A 170 7.69 -14.85 -2.57
N ASP A 171 7.88 -16.13 -2.26
CA ASP A 171 7.08 -16.84 -1.26
C ASP A 171 7.42 -16.37 0.16
N LEU A 172 8.69 -16.02 0.40
CA LEU A 172 9.12 -15.40 1.65
C LEU A 172 8.52 -13.99 1.79
N LEU A 173 8.57 -13.18 0.74
CA LEU A 173 8.03 -11.82 0.73
C LEU A 173 6.53 -11.80 1.03
N VAL A 174 5.77 -12.75 0.47
CA VAL A 174 4.33 -12.91 0.76
C VAL A 174 4.09 -13.13 2.26
N ALA A 175 4.86 -14.00 2.91
CA ALA A 175 4.74 -14.25 4.34
C ALA A 175 5.10 -13.03 5.20
N LEU A 176 6.03 -12.18 4.73
CA LEU A 176 6.50 -11.00 5.46
C LEU A 176 5.63 -9.74 5.24
N THR A 177 4.70 -9.77 4.28
CA THR A 177 3.85 -8.63 3.86
C THR A 177 3.27 -7.81 5.03
N PRO A 178 2.67 -8.40 6.09
CA PRO A 178 1.95 -7.61 7.10
C PRO A 178 2.82 -6.72 7.98
N ARG A 179 4.12 -7.01 8.10
CA ARG A 179 5.03 -6.34 9.06
C ARG A 179 6.22 -5.65 8.42
N ILE A 180 6.43 -5.82 7.12
CA ILE A 180 7.62 -5.32 6.43
C ILE A 180 7.42 -3.89 5.92
N ASP A 181 8.49 -3.10 5.91
CA ASP A 181 8.47 -1.78 5.25
C ASP A 181 8.75 -1.94 3.75
N HIS A 182 7.68 -1.83 2.96
CA HIS A 182 7.73 -1.95 1.50
C HIS A 182 8.69 -0.93 0.86
N THR A 183 8.85 0.26 1.42
CA THR A 183 9.73 1.29 0.83
C THR A 183 11.21 0.86 0.88
N ARG A 184 11.64 0.33 2.03
CA ARG A 184 13.00 -0.14 2.24
C ARG A 184 13.30 -1.38 1.40
N VAL A 185 12.34 -2.30 1.28
CA VAL A 185 12.43 -3.47 0.40
C VAL A 185 12.68 -3.04 -1.04
N VAL A 186 11.82 -2.17 -1.58
CA VAL A 186 11.97 -1.68 -2.97
C VAL A 186 13.31 -0.97 -3.18
N GLN A 187 13.78 -0.14 -2.25
CA GLN A 187 15.08 0.51 -2.36
C GLN A 187 16.24 -0.49 -2.36
N MET A 188 16.14 -1.57 -1.59
CA MET A 188 17.14 -2.63 -1.57
C MET A 188 17.20 -3.36 -2.91
N PHE A 189 16.05 -3.72 -3.49
CA PHE A 189 15.99 -4.38 -4.80
C PHE A 189 16.38 -3.45 -5.96
N LYS A 190 16.06 -2.15 -5.87
CA LYS A 190 16.49 -1.13 -6.85
C LYS A 190 17.99 -0.91 -6.85
N LYS A 191 18.69 -1.09 -5.72
CA LYS A 191 20.16 -1.03 -5.66
C LYS A 191 20.83 -2.28 -6.20
N SER A 192 20.14 -3.42 -6.15
CA SER A 192 20.66 -4.71 -6.60
C SER A 192 20.26 -5.06 -8.05
N ASP A 193 19.57 -4.17 -8.77
CA ASP A 193 19.00 -4.38 -10.12
C ASP A 193 18.12 -5.64 -10.28
N ASN A 194 17.64 -6.22 -9.18
CA ASN A 194 16.84 -7.45 -9.17
C ASN A 194 15.34 -7.17 -8.98
N LEU A 195 14.87 -6.01 -9.44
CA LEU A 195 13.48 -5.57 -9.33
C LEU A 195 12.47 -6.51 -10.04
N PRO A 196 12.74 -7.09 -11.23
CA PRO A 196 11.78 -7.97 -11.88
C PRO A 196 11.42 -9.23 -11.07
N LEU A 197 12.33 -9.71 -10.23
CA LEU A 197 12.13 -10.91 -9.41
C LEU A 197 10.99 -10.74 -8.39
N ILE A 198 10.76 -9.51 -7.93
CA ILE A 198 9.74 -9.19 -6.94
C ILE A 198 8.40 -8.76 -7.56
N LYS A 199 8.21 -8.91 -8.88
CA LYS A 199 6.99 -8.48 -9.57
C LYS A 199 5.70 -9.05 -8.97
N SER A 200 5.67 -10.36 -8.70
CA SER A 200 4.49 -11.02 -8.09
C SER A 200 4.16 -10.44 -6.72
N TYR A 201 5.19 -10.10 -5.94
CA TYR A 201 5.05 -9.43 -4.66
C TYR A 201 4.54 -7.99 -4.82
N LEU A 202 5.09 -7.20 -5.76
CA LEU A 202 4.65 -5.82 -6.01
C LEU A 202 3.16 -5.76 -6.37
N ILE A 203 2.66 -6.70 -7.18
CA ILE A 203 1.23 -6.81 -7.52
C ILE A 203 0.38 -7.02 -6.27
N SER A 204 0.78 -7.93 -5.37
CA SER A 204 0.05 -8.19 -4.12
C SER A 204 0.07 -7.01 -3.14
N VAL A 205 1.15 -6.23 -3.14
CA VAL A 205 1.35 -5.08 -2.24
C VAL A 205 0.75 -3.80 -2.80
N GLN A 206 0.41 -3.77 -4.09
CA GLN A 206 -0.07 -2.58 -4.79
C GLN A 206 -1.30 -1.95 -4.12
N GLU A 207 -2.15 -2.76 -3.48
CA GLU A 207 -3.30 -2.31 -2.69
C GLU A 207 -2.95 -1.32 -1.57
N THR A 208 -1.73 -1.39 -1.03
CA THR A 208 -1.25 -0.45 0.01
C THR A 208 -0.98 0.95 -0.52
N ASN A 209 -0.99 1.14 -1.85
CA ASN A 209 -0.80 2.40 -2.58
C ASN A 209 0.41 3.18 -2.05
N ASN A 210 1.59 2.56 -2.13
CA ASN A 210 2.85 3.16 -1.71
C ASN A 210 3.61 3.74 -2.91
N LEU A 211 4.12 4.96 -2.79
CA LEU A 211 4.84 5.65 -3.85
C LEU A 211 6.06 4.88 -4.36
N ALA A 212 6.87 4.30 -3.47
CA ALA A 212 8.05 3.56 -3.88
C ALA A 212 7.68 2.30 -4.68
N VAL A 213 6.63 1.59 -4.24
CA VAL A 213 6.11 0.37 -4.87
C VAL A 213 5.53 0.71 -6.25
N ASN A 214 4.70 1.74 -6.35
CA ASN A 214 4.09 2.16 -7.61
C ASN A 214 5.14 2.62 -8.62
N ASN A 215 6.12 3.44 -8.20
CA ASN A 215 7.20 3.88 -9.08
C ASN A 215 8.04 2.69 -9.58
N ALA A 216 8.42 1.76 -8.68
CA ALA A 216 9.21 0.60 -9.07
C ALA A 216 8.42 -0.38 -9.94
N TYR A 217 7.12 -0.55 -9.70
CA TYR A 217 6.26 -1.38 -10.53
C TYR A 217 6.08 -0.76 -11.92
N ASN A 218 5.86 0.56 -11.99
CA ASN A 218 5.79 1.27 -13.26
C ASN A 218 7.12 1.22 -14.04
N ASP A 219 8.28 1.31 -13.35
CA ASP A 219 9.60 1.12 -13.95
C ASP A 219 9.70 -0.27 -14.63
N ILE A 220 9.27 -1.34 -13.94
CA ILE A 220 9.28 -2.71 -14.49
C ILE A 220 8.35 -2.83 -15.70
N LEU A 221 7.14 -2.27 -15.62
CA LEU A 221 6.17 -2.36 -16.72
C LEU A 221 6.63 -1.60 -17.97
N ILE A 222 7.41 -0.52 -17.81
CA ILE A 222 8.03 0.18 -18.94
C ILE A 222 9.11 -0.71 -19.59
N GLU A 223 9.93 -1.38 -18.79
CA GLU A 223 10.98 -2.28 -19.30
C GLU A 223 10.42 -3.54 -19.99
N GLU A 224 9.32 -4.08 -19.47
CA GLU A 224 8.63 -5.24 -20.05
C GLU A 224 7.69 -4.88 -21.22
N GLU A 225 7.55 -3.61 -21.53
CA GLU A 225 6.65 -3.07 -22.56
C GLU A 225 5.14 -3.39 -22.34
N ASP A 226 4.72 -3.67 -21.10
CA ASP A 226 3.33 -3.98 -20.78
C ASP A 226 2.47 -2.73 -20.52
N TYR A 227 1.97 -2.17 -21.62
CA TYR A 227 1.12 -0.98 -21.63
C TYR A 227 -0.28 -1.18 -21.01
N LYS A 228 -0.81 -2.42 -21.01
CA LYS A 228 -2.16 -2.68 -20.48
C LYS A 228 -2.15 -2.65 -18.96
N SER A 229 -1.24 -3.42 -18.38
CA SER A 229 -1.06 -3.46 -16.93
C SER A 229 -0.63 -2.10 -16.38
N LEU A 230 0.16 -1.33 -17.14
CA LEU A 230 0.56 0.02 -16.75
C LEU A 230 -0.63 0.97 -16.68
N ARG A 231 -1.55 0.90 -17.64
CA ARG A 231 -2.77 1.71 -17.63
C ARG A 231 -3.66 1.36 -16.44
N ASP A 232 -3.91 0.07 -16.20
CA ASP A 232 -4.74 -0.38 -15.08
C ASP A 232 -4.11 0.00 -13.72
N SER A 233 -2.78 -0.08 -13.62
CA SER A 233 -2.00 0.37 -12.46
C SER A 233 -2.20 1.88 -12.19
N ILE A 234 -2.02 2.71 -13.21
CA ILE A 234 -2.13 4.18 -13.11
C ILE A 234 -3.56 4.65 -12.81
N ASP A 235 -4.57 3.97 -13.35
CA ASP A 235 -5.97 4.35 -13.16
C ASP A 235 -6.45 4.04 -11.74
N ASN A 236 -6.03 2.91 -11.16
CA ASN A 236 -6.43 2.48 -9.82
C ASN A 236 -5.60 3.08 -8.68
N PHE A 237 -4.31 3.34 -8.90
CA PHE A 237 -3.38 3.79 -7.85
C PHE A 237 -2.82 5.17 -8.18
N ASP A 238 -3.02 6.15 -7.30
CA ASP A 238 -2.76 7.58 -7.56
C ASP A 238 -1.46 8.12 -6.94
N LYS A 239 -0.85 7.40 -5.99
CA LYS A 239 0.39 7.84 -5.32
C LYS A 239 1.62 7.43 -6.10
N PHE A 240 2.00 8.21 -7.09
CA PHE A 240 3.27 8.09 -7.83
C PHE A 240 3.63 9.43 -8.47
N ASP A 241 4.86 9.58 -8.98
CA ASP A 241 5.26 10.81 -9.65
C ASP A 241 4.71 10.88 -11.09
N ASN A 242 3.52 11.48 -11.22
CA ASN A 242 2.83 11.63 -12.51
C ASN A 242 3.65 12.42 -13.54
N ILE A 243 4.47 13.38 -13.12
CA ILE A 243 5.14 14.31 -14.03
C ILE A 243 6.42 13.67 -14.54
N GLU A 244 7.23 13.11 -13.65
CA GLU A 244 8.47 12.42 -14.01
C GLU A 244 8.17 11.20 -14.90
N LEU A 245 7.15 10.42 -14.55
CA LEU A 245 6.72 9.27 -15.35
C LEU A 245 6.27 9.70 -16.75
N ALA A 246 5.46 10.75 -16.86
CA ALA A 246 4.99 11.24 -18.16
C ALA A 246 6.14 11.73 -19.05
N GLN A 247 7.11 12.47 -18.50
CA GLN A 247 8.28 12.93 -19.25
C GLN A 247 9.18 11.78 -19.74
N ARG A 248 9.22 10.68 -18.99
CA ARG A 248 9.97 9.47 -19.40
C ARG A 248 9.23 8.73 -20.52
N LEU A 249 7.92 8.58 -20.40
CA LEU A 249 7.07 7.92 -21.39
C LEU A 249 6.98 8.69 -22.72
N GLU A 250 7.07 10.02 -22.68
CA GLU A 250 7.12 10.89 -23.88
C GLU A 250 8.28 10.53 -24.83
N LYS A 251 9.42 10.09 -24.29
CA LYS A 251 10.61 9.75 -25.06
C LYS A 251 10.63 8.31 -25.59
N HIS A 252 9.60 7.50 -25.28
CA HIS A 252 9.58 6.09 -25.65
C HIS A 252 9.21 5.91 -27.13
N ASP A 253 9.81 4.91 -27.78
CA ASP A 253 9.59 4.62 -29.21
C ASP A 253 8.19 4.07 -29.52
N LEU A 254 7.47 3.58 -28.50
CA LEU A 254 6.16 2.95 -28.64
C LEU A 254 5.05 4.00 -28.45
N LEU A 255 4.17 4.09 -29.45
CA LEU A 255 3.03 5.00 -29.47
C LEU A 255 2.07 4.79 -28.29
N GLU A 256 1.91 3.55 -27.81
CA GLU A 256 1.04 3.25 -26.67
C GLU A 256 1.56 3.84 -25.35
N PHE A 257 2.88 3.91 -25.15
CA PHE A 257 3.45 4.56 -23.97
C PHE A 257 3.33 6.09 -24.04
N ARG A 258 3.51 6.68 -25.23
CA ARG A 258 3.24 8.10 -25.45
C ARG A 258 1.76 8.45 -25.24
N ARG A 259 0.86 7.56 -25.64
CA ARG A 259 -0.57 7.66 -25.34
C ARG A 259 -0.86 7.62 -23.84
N ILE A 260 -0.21 6.74 -23.08
CA ILE A 260 -0.30 6.73 -21.61
C ILE A 260 0.26 8.03 -21.01
N ALA A 261 1.35 8.58 -21.55
CA ALA A 261 1.88 9.88 -21.14
C ALA A 261 0.86 11.02 -21.35
N ALA A 262 0.17 11.03 -22.49
CA ALA A 262 -0.91 11.98 -22.76
C ALA A 262 -2.06 11.83 -21.74
N HIS A 263 -2.45 10.59 -21.40
CA HIS A 263 -3.45 10.29 -20.37
C HIS A 263 -3.01 10.73 -18.96
N LEU A 264 -1.72 10.57 -18.62
CA LEU A 264 -1.15 11.07 -17.36
C LEU A 264 -1.18 12.60 -17.27
N TYR A 265 -0.78 13.30 -18.34
CA TYR A 265 -0.87 14.77 -18.39
C TYR A 265 -2.32 15.26 -18.28
N LYS A 266 -3.25 14.53 -18.91
CA LYS A 266 -4.69 14.76 -18.82
C LYS A 266 -5.18 14.61 -17.37
N LYS A 267 -4.84 13.52 -16.68
CA LYS A 267 -5.19 13.30 -15.26
C LYS A 267 -4.64 14.41 -14.35
N ASN A 268 -3.46 14.95 -14.65
CA ASN A 268 -2.83 16.03 -13.92
C ASN A 268 -3.25 17.45 -14.37
N LYS A 269 -4.32 17.58 -15.17
CA LYS A 269 -4.87 18.85 -15.69
C LYS A 269 -3.90 19.70 -16.52
N ARG A 270 -2.84 19.09 -17.08
CA ARG A 270 -1.89 19.75 -17.99
C ARG A 270 -2.31 19.53 -19.44
N TRP A 271 -3.38 20.22 -19.83
CA TRP A 271 -4.05 20.05 -21.12
C TRP A 271 -3.15 20.40 -22.32
N ALA A 272 -2.40 21.50 -22.25
CA ALA A 272 -1.54 21.95 -23.33
C ALA A 272 -0.43 20.93 -23.67
N GLN A 273 0.19 20.32 -22.66
CA GLN A 273 1.25 19.32 -22.83
C GLN A 273 0.71 18.01 -23.40
N SER A 274 -0.45 17.55 -22.92
CA SER A 274 -1.13 16.36 -23.43
C SER A 274 -1.52 16.52 -24.91
N ILE A 275 -2.03 17.70 -25.27
CA ILE A 275 -2.44 18.01 -26.64
C ILE A 275 -1.22 18.16 -27.55
N ALA A 276 -0.15 18.85 -27.11
CA ALA A 276 1.09 18.95 -27.89
C ALA A 276 1.65 17.56 -28.23
N LEU A 277 1.69 16.64 -27.26
CA LEU A 277 2.14 15.27 -27.48
C LEU A 277 1.23 14.53 -28.48
N SER A 278 -0.08 14.68 -28.32
CA SER A 278 -1.07 14.06 -29.22
C SER A 278 -1.00 14.64 -30.65
N LYS A 279 -0.64 15.92 -30.80
CA LYS A 279 -0.39 16.59 -32.08
C LYS A 279 0.85 15.99 -32.76
N GLU A 280 1.94 15.76 -32.03
CA GLU A 280 3.15 15.12 -32.57
C GLU A 280 2.89 13.67 -33.03
N ASP A 281 2.13 12.91 -32.24
CA ASP A 281 1.80 11.52 -32.54
C ASP A 281 0.70 11.33 -33.60
N ARG A 282 0.10 12.43 -34.07
CA ARG A 282 -1.08 12.42 -34.97
C ARG A 282 -2.25 11.59 -34.43
N LEU A 283 -2.34 11.47 -33.10
CA LEU A 283 -3.40 10.72 -32.43
C LEU A 283 -4.61 11.62 -32.18
N PHE A 284 -5.36 11.89 -33.24
CA PHE A 284 -6.39 12.94 -33.25
C PHE A 284 -7.61 12.63 -32.36
N LYS A 285 -7.94 11.35 -32.16
CA LYS A 285 -9.08 10.95 -31.31
C LYS A 285 -8.86 11.35 -29.84
N ASP A 286 -7.70 11.01 -29.31
CA ASP A 286 -7.35 11.27 -27.91
C ASP A 286 -7.13 12.77 -27.66
N ALA A 287 -6.62 13.50 -28.66
CA ALA A 287 -6.52 14.96 -28.60
C ALA A 287 -7.90 15.62 -28.46
N ILE A 288 -8.90 15.13 -29.22
CA ILE A 288 -10.27 15.66 -29.19
C ILE A 288 -10.96 15.33 -27.85
N GLU A 289 -10.81 14.10 -27.34
CA GLU A 289 -11.34 13.72 -26.03
C GLU A 289 -10.71 14.55 -24.90
N THR A 290 -9.39 14.77 -24.97
CA THR A 290 -8.66 15.61 -24.01
C THR A 290 -9.11 17.07 -24.05
N ALA A 291 -9.35 17.62 -25.24
CA ALA A 291 -9.87 18.98 -25.40
C ALA A 291 -11.31 19.12 -24.86
N SER A 292 -12.19 18.14 -25.14
CA SER A 292 -13.55 18.10 -24.59
C SER A 292 -13.55 18.11 -23.06
N GLU A 293 -12.67 17.33 -22.43
CA GLU A 293 -12.59 17.25 -20.98
C GLU A 293 -11.95 18.48 -20.32
N SER A 294 -11.09 19.19 -21.05
CA SER A 294 -10.39 20.39 -20.54
C SER A 294 -11.34 21.53 -20.15
N ARG A 295 -12.55 21.59 -20.74
CA ARG A 295 -13.52 22.70 -20.61
C ARG A 295 -12.95 24.10 -20.92
N SER A 296 -11.79 24.18 -21.56
CA SER A 296 -11.15 25.44 -21.93
C SER A 296 -11.46 25.78 -23.39
N THR A 297 -12.06 26.95 -23.61
CA THR A 297 -12.38 27.46 -24.95
C THR A 297 -11.12 27.73 -25.77
N GLU A 298 -10.08 28.27 -25.14
CA GLU A 298 -8.80 28.61 -25.78
C GLU A 298 -8.10 27.36 -26.34
N VAL A 299 -8.10 26.28 -25.55
CA VAL A 299 -7.45 25.01 -25.93
C VAL A 299 -8.21 24.33 -27.07
N ALA A 300 -9.55 24.40 -27.06
CA ALA A 300 -10.38 23.87 -28.13
C ALA A 300 -10.19 24.67 -29.45
N GLU A 301 -10.09 26.00 -29.36
CA GLU A 301 -9.83 26.87 -30.51
C GLU A 301 -8.44 26.64 -31.11
N GLU A 302 -7.40 26.47 -30.27
CA GLU A 302 -6.04 26.14 -30.72
C GLU A 302 -5.97 24.75 -31.40
N LEU A 303 -6.74 23.78 -30.90
CA LEU A 303 -6.85 22.46 -31.53
C LEU A 303 -7.59 22.54 -32.87
N LEU A 304 -8.65 23.35 -32.96
CA LEU A 304 -9.38 23.59 -34.20
C LEU A 304 -8.50 24.25 -35.26
N GLU A 305 -7.73 25.29 -34.90
CA GLU A 305 -6.81 25.95 -35.82
C GLU A 305 -5.77 24.95 -36.36
N TYR A 306 -5.25 24.09 -35.50
CA TYR A 306 -4.31 23.04 -35.89
C TYR A 306 -4.94 22.04 -36.89
N PHE A 307 -6.18 21.59 -36.67
CA PHE A 307 -6.86 20.69 -37.61
C PHE A 307 -7.12 21.34 -38.98
N VAL A 308 -7.45 22.63 -38.99
CA VAL A 308 -7.66 23.41 -40.21
C VAL A 308 -6.35 23.56 -41.00
N GLN A 309 -5.22 23.77 -40.31
CA GLN A 309 -3.90 23.84 -40.94
C GLN A 309 -3.43 22.50 -41.52
N ILE A 310 -3.72 21.38 -40.85
CA ILE A 310 -3.42 20.03 -41.40
C ILE A 310 -4.33 19.69 -42.58
N GLY A 311 -5.52 20.27 -42.64
CA GLY A 311 -6.52 20.01 -43.68
C GLY A 311 -7.28 18.69 -43.50
N ASN A 312 -7.25 18.08 -42.30
CA ASN A 312 -8.03 16.88 -42.01
C ASN A 312 -9.48 17.25 -41.65
N LYS A 313 -10.36 17.19 -42.65
CA LYS A 313 -11.76 17.63 -42.58
C LYS A 313 -12.61 16.80 -41.61
N GLU A 314 -12.29 15.52 -41.45
CA GLU A 314 -13.04 14.60 -40.59
C GLU A 314 -12.76 14.90 -39.10
N CYS A 315 -11.49 15.12 -38.74
CA CYS A 315 -11.12 15.50 -37.37
C CYS A 315 -11.67 16.88 -36.97
N PHE A 316 -11.80 17.81 -37.93
CA PHE A 316 -12.45 19.09 -37.69
C PHE A 316 -13.92 18.91 -37.28
N THR A 317 -14.69 18.09 -38.01
CA THR A 317 -16.08 17.79 -37.61
C THR A 317 -16.18 17.08 -36.27
N ALA A 318 -15.32 16.09 -36.02
CA ALA A 318 -15.31 15.37 -34.76
C ALA A 318 -14.97 16.30 -33.57
N CYS A 319 -14.06 17.27 -33.77
CA CYS A 319 -13.74 18.28 -32.78
C CYS A 319 -14.93 19.22 -32.49
N LEU A 320 -15.67 19.64 -33.53
CA LEU A 320 -16.88 20.46 -33.37
C LEU A 320 -18.00 19.72 -32.62
N TYR A 321 -18.13 18.42 -32.83
CA TYR A 321 -19.11 17.59 -32.12
C TYR A 321 -18.71 17.35 -30.66
N ALA A 322 -17.45 16.98 -30.40
CA ALA A 322 -16.99 16.67 -29.05
C ALA A 322 -16.89 17.93 -28.17
N CYS A 323 -16.45 19.05 -28.74
CA CYS A 323 -16.30 20.31 -28.02
C CYS A 323 -17.49 21.27 -28.21
N TYR A 324 -18.70 20.74 -28.46
CA TYR A 324 -19.88 21.52 -28.81
C TYR A 324 -20.15 22.70 -27.86
N ASP A 325 -20.04 22.47 -26.55
CA ASP A 325 -20.30 23.47 -25.51
C ASP A 325 -19.18 24.51 -25.33
N LEU A 326 -17.95 24.18 -25.75
CA LEU A 326 -16.75 25.00 -25.48
C LEU A 326 -16.44 25.94 -26.65
N VAL A 327 -16.77 25.53 -27.86
CA VAL A 327 -16.34 26.24 -29.06
C VAL A 327 -17.29 27.40 -29.35
N ARG A 328 -16.74 28.59 -29.59
CA ARG A 328 -17.54 29.76 -29.97
C ARG A 328 -17.93 29.71 -31.44
N SER A 329 -19.20 29.99 -31.71
CA SER A 329 -19.81 29.86 -33.04
C SER A 329 -19.31 30.90 -34.05
N ASP A 330 -18.87 32.07 -33.58
CA ASP A 330 -18.23 33.12 -34.38
C ASP A 330 -16.90 32.66 -34.98
N VAL A 331 -16.03 32.07 -34.15
CA VAL A 331 -14.70 31.57 -34.57
C VAL A 331 -14.85 30.42 -35.57
N VAL A 332 -15.79 29.50 -35.35
CA VAL A 332 -16.05 28.39 -36.28
C VAL A 332 -16.55 28.88 -37.63
N LEU A 333 -17.43 29.88 -37.63
CA LEU A 333 -17.94 30.47 -38.86
C LEU A 333 -16.81 31.15 -39.65
N GLU A 334 -15.96 31.93 -38.97
CA GLU A 334 -14.82 32.59 -39.59
C GLU A 334 -13.84 31.59 -40.20
N MET A 335 -13.47 30.55 -39.44
CA MET A 335 -12.51 29.53 -39.88
C MET A 335 -13.08 28.66 -41.01
N SER A 336 -14.34 28.25 -40.91
CA SER A 336 -15.00 27.47 -41.97
C SER A 336 -15.15 28.25 -43.28
N TRP A 337 -15.41 29.55 -43.19
CA TRP A 337 -15.49 30.42 -44.37
C TRP A 337 -14.11 30.66 -45.00
N LYS A 338 -13.09 30.98 -44.20
CA LYS A 338 -11.72 31.23 -44.70
C LYS A 338 -11.09 30.01 -45.39
N HIS A 339 -11.36 28.81 -44.87
CA HIS A 339 -10.72 27.58 -45.35
C HIS A 339 -11.64 26.68 -46.21
N GLY A 340 -12.85 27.13 -46.54
CA GLY A 340 -13.77 26.39 -47.41
C GLY A 340 -14.28 25.08 -46.81
N LEU A 341 -14.49 25.05 -45.49
CA LEU A 341 -14.96 23.90 -44.70
C LEU A 341 -16.44 24.03 -44.31
N THR A 342 -17.20 24.89 -44.99
CA THR A 342 -18.60 25.19 -44.67
C THR A 342 -19.46 23.94 -44.60
N ASP A 343 -19.35 23.04 -45.58
CA ASP A 343 -20.18 21.83 -45.68
C ASP A 343 -20.02 20.89 -44.46
N PHE A 344 -18.82 20.89 -43.86
CA PHE A 344 -18.47 20.09 -42.69
C PHE A 344 -18.90 20.78 -41.38
N ALA A 345 -18.95 22.11 -41.33
CA ALA A 345 -19.41 22.88 -40.18
C ALA A 345 -20.94 23.05 -40.11
N MET A 346 -21.66 22.85 -41.23
CA MET A 346 -23.11 23.07 -41.31
C MET A 346 -23.94 22.32 -40.24
N PRO A 347 -23.69 21.04 -39.93
CA PRO A 347 -24.46 20.35 -38.90
C PRO A 347 -24.35 20.99 -37.50
N TYR A 348 -23.15 21.47 -37.15
CA TYR A 348 -22.91 22.19 -35.90
C TYR A 348 -23.67 23.53 -35.89
N LEU A 349 -23.55 24.31 -36.98
CA LEU A 349 -24.22 25.62 -37.10
C LEU A 349 -25.75 25.50 -37.04
N VAL A 350 -26.35 24.49 -37.67
CA VAL A 350 -27.79 24.26 -37.63
C VAL A 350 -28.27 23.97 -36.20
N GLN A 351 -27.53 23.18 -35.44
CA GLN A 351 -27.88 22.88 -34.05
C GLN A 351 -27.75 24.12 -33.15
N VAL A 352 -26.68 24.90 -33.32
CA VAL A 352 -26.48 26.17 -32.61
C VAL A 352 -27.62 27.15 -32.93
N MET A 353 -28.00 27.30 -34.19
CA MET A 353 -29.13 28.15 -34.60
C MET A 353 -30.45 27.69 -33.98
N ARG A 354 -30.70 26.36 -33.95
CA ARG A 354 -31.90 25.81 -33.31
C ARG A 354 -31.92 26.10 -31.80
N GLU A 355 -30.80 25.95 -31.11
CA GLU A 355 -30.71 26.28 -29.69
C GLU A 355 -30.87 27.77 -29.42
N PHE A 356 -30.31 28.63 -30.26
CA PHE A 356 -30.55 30.07 -30.17
C PHE A 356 -32.03 30.39 -30.35
N SER A 357 -32.70 29.83 -31.36
CA SER A 357 -34.15 30.01 -31.53
C SER A 357 -34.94 29.51 -30.33
N ASN A 358 -34.64 28.32 -29.80
CA ASN A 358 -35.32 27.79 -28.61
C ASN A 358 -35.07 28.66 -27.36
N LYS A 359 -33.83 29.16 -27.15
CA LYS A 359 -33.50 30.05 -26.04
C LYS A 359 -34.23 31.39 -26.19
N ILE A 360 -34.31 31.94 -27.40
CA ILE A 360 -35.07 33.15 -27.71
C ILE A 360 -36.54 32.93 -27.40
N ASP A 361 -37.16 31.83 -27.85
CA ASP A 361 -38.57 31.51 -27.56
C ASP A 361 -38.85 31.38 -26.06
N ILE A 362 -37.93 30.75 -25.31
CA ILE A 362 -38.04 30.63 -23.84
C ILE A 362 -37.91 32.00 -23.17
N LEU A 363 -36.96 32.83 -23.61
CA LEU A 363 -36.75 34.18 -23.08
C LEU A 363 -37.94 35.09 -23.41
N GLU A 364 -38.49 35.01 -24.62
CA GLU A 364 -39.69 35.73 -25.03
C GLU A 364 -40.88 35.35 -24.16
N LYS A 365 -41.09 34.06 -23.90
CA LYS A 365 -42.15 33.59 -22.98
C LYS A 365 -41.92 34.07 -21.55
N ALA A 366 -40.71 33.95 -21.03
CA ALA A 366 -40.38 34.41 -19.68
C ALA A 366 -40.52 35.94 -19.55
N ASN A 367 -40.20 36.70 -20.59
CA ASN A 367 -40.36 38.14 -20.61
C ASN A 367 -41.84 38.55 -20.77
N ALA A 368 -42.62 37.83 -21.58
CA ALA A 368 -44.07 37.99 -21.67
C ALA A 368 -44.76 37.69 -20.33
N GLU A 369 -44.33 36.65 -19.61
CA GLU A 369 -44.84 36.36 -18.26
C GLU A 369 -44.41 37.41 -17.22
N ARG A 370 -43.19 37.93 -17.29
CA ARG A 370 -42.74 39.02 -16.41
C ARG A 370 -43.52 40.30 -16.65
N THR A 371 -43.65 40.71 -17.91
CA THR A 371 -44.42 41.89 -18.30
C THR A 371 -45.91 41.74 -17.97
N ALA A 372 -46.49 40.54 -18.11
CA ALA A 372 -47.86 40.26 -17.66
C ALA A 372 -48.00 40.37 -16.13
N LYS A 373 -47.06 39.83 -15.36
CA LYS A 373 -47.04 39.94 -13.89
C LYS A 373 -46.79 41.37 -13.41
N GLU A 374 -45.98 42.15 -14.13
CA GLU A 374 -45.78 43.58 -13.85
C GLU A 374 -47.04 44.39 -14.18
N GLN A 375 -47.72 44.09 -15.29
CA GLN A 375 -49.01 44.71 -15.63
C GLN A 375 -50.14 44.33 -14.66
N GLU A 376 -50.15 43.10 -14.13
CA GLU A 376 -51.07 42.70 -13.06
C GLU A 376 -50.77 43.42 -11.74
N ARG A 377 -49.49 43.66 -11.43
CA ARG A 377 -49.08 44.46 -10.26
C ARG A 377 -49.44 45.93 -10.41
N GLU A 378 -49.20 46.52 -11.57
CA GLU A 378 -49.61 47.91 -11.88
C GLU A 378 -51.14 48.07 -11.88
N LYS A 379 -51.88 47.07 -12.38
CA LYS A 379 -53.34 47.03 -12.28
C LYS A 379 -53.80 46.96 -10.83
N ASN A 380 -53.20 46.11 -10.01
CA ASN A 380 -53.51 46.01 -8.58
C ASN A 380 -53.12 47.27 -7.78
N GLU A 381 -52.05 47.99 -8.15
CA GLU A 381 -51.71 49.29 -7.57
C GLU A 381 -52.66 50.41 -8.05
N SER A 382 -53.17 50.32 -9.29
CA SER A 382 -54.20 51.23 -9.82
C SER A 382 -55.62 50.93 -9.34
N GLU A 383 -55.88 49.71 -8.83
CA GLU A 383 -57.13 49.26 -8.20
C GLU A 383 -57.18 49.49 -6.68
N ILE A 384 -56.32 50.35 -6.12
CA ILE A 384 -56.58 51.00 -4.83
C ILE A 384 -57.30 52.32 -5.14
N PRO A 385 -58.62 52.44 -4.93
CA PRO A 385 -59.38 53.60 -5.40
C PRO A 385 -59.05 54.85 -4.60
N LEU A 386 -58.42 55.82 -5.27
CA LEU A 386 -58.62 57.22 -4.95
C LEU A 386 -60.08 57.57 -5.35
N ILE A 387 -60.84 58.14 -4.40
CA ILE A 387 -62.13 58.85 -4.54
C ILE A 387 -63.38 58.06 -4.08
N ASN A 388 -63.96 58.50 -2.96
CA ASN A 388 -65.31 59.07 -3.07
C ASN A 388 -65.43 60.39 -2.28
N PRO A 389 -66.03 61.45 -2.86
CA PRO A 389 -65.98 62.82 -2.37
C PRO A 389 -67.26 63.25 -1.61
N ALA A 390 -67.07 64.28 -0.78
CA ALA A 390 -68.08 65.26 -0.33
C ALA A 390 -69.23 64.79 0.60
N GLY A 391 -68.99 64.88 1.91
CA GLY A 391 -69.99 65.15 2.94
C GLY A 391 -69.58 66.39 3.76
N LEU A 392 -70.25 67.51 3.51
CA LEU A 392 -70.07 68.83 4.12
C LEU A 392 -70.10 68.85 5.66
N GLY A 393 -69.14 69.56 6.28
CA GLY A 393 -69.38 70.21 7.58
C GLY A 393 -68.19 70.28 8.53
N ASN A 394 -67.46 71.39 8.50
CA ASN A 394 -66.65 71.98 9.58
C ASN A 394 -65.49 71.16 10.19
N GLN A 395 -64.25 71.53 9.84
CA GLN A 395 -63.46 72.38 10.76
C GLN A 395 -62.35 73.15 10.01
N LEU A 396 -62.41 74.47 10.17
CA LEU A 396 -61.46 75.47 9.69
C LEU A 396 -60.08 75.35 10.37
N LEU A 397 -59.08 75.88 9.66
CA LEU A 397 -57.68 76.14 10.02
C LEU A 397 -57.39 76.39 11.51
N LEU A 398 -56.26 75.86 12.00
CA LEU A 398 -55.40 76.62 12.90
C LEU A 398 -53.90 76.35 12.68
N THR A 399 -53.21 77.47 12.54
CA THR A 399 -51.79 77.82 12.50
C THR A 399 -50.78 77.00 13.31
N GLN A 400 -49.50 77.19 12.91
CA GLN A 400 -48.27 77.18 13.71
C GLN A 400 -47.45 75.89 13.77
N GLY A 401 -46.25 75.91 13.16
CA GLY A 401 -45.08 75.19 13.68
C GLY A 401 -44.61 75.82 15.01
N PRO A 402 -43.58 75.29 15.70
CA PRO A 402 -42.27 75.02 15.08
C PRO A 402 -41.44 73.85 15.68
N GLY A 403 -40.43 73.42 14.92
CA GLY A 403 -39.06 73.31 15.45
C GLY A 403 -38.56 71.95 15.94
N GLN A 404 -37.42 71.54 15.35
CA GLN A 404 -36.34 70.71 15.90
C GLN A 404 -36.70 69.29 16.39
N GLY A 405 -36.03 68.22 15.98
CA GLY A 405 -34.79 68.06 15.24
C GLY A 405 -34.32 66.60 15.40
N MET A 406 -33.19 66.32 14.75
CA MET A 406 -32.30 65.18 15.00
C MET A 406 -32.79 63.76 14.65
N ALA A 407 -32.07 63.18 13.67
CA ALA A 407 -31.70 61.76 13.61
C ALA A 407 -30.82 61.38 14.85
N PRO A 408 -30.17 60.21 14.98
CA PRO A 408 -30.26 58.91 14.29
C PRO A 408 -30.24 57.71 15.30
N GLN A 409 -29.93 56.50 14.81
CA GLN A 409 -29.50 55.30 15.57
C GLN A 409 -30.58 54.58 16.41
N GLY A 410 -30.54 53.26 16.61
CA GLY A 410 -29.56 52.21 16.35
C GLY A 410 -29.90 50.99 17.22
N TYR A 411 -29.31 49.83 16.93
CA TYR A 411 -29.31 48.59 17.74
C TYR A 411 -30.70 47.95 18.01
N GLY A 412 -30.91 46.64 18.02
CA GLY A 412 -30.01 45.49 18.05
C GLY A 412 -30.76 44.35 18.78
N ASN A 413 -30.51 43.10 18.37
CA ASN A 413 -30.79 41.85 19.11
C ASN A 413 -32.29 41.53 19.40
N ALA A 414 -32.77 40.29 19.52
CA ALA A 414 -32.13 39.01 19.79
C ALA A 414 -33.17 37.87 19.67
N TYR A 415 -32.69 36.70 19.26
CA TYR A 415 -33.09 35.33 19.66
C TYR A 415 -34.54 34.83 19.54
N GLY A 416 -34.67 33.69 18.85
CA GLY A 416 -35.86 32.83 18.89
C GLY A 416 -35.69 31.56 18.05
N ASN A 417 -34.81 30.67 18.51
CA ASN A 417 -34.56 29.31 18.04
C ASN A 417 -35.86 28.46 18.00
N ILE A 418 -35.95 27.46 17.09
CA ILE A 418 -36.47 26.08 17.31
C ILE A 418 -37.04 25.43 16.01
N ASN A 419 -36.30 24.40 15.58
CA ASN A 419 -36.72 23.10 15.02
C ASN A 419 -37.32 22.93 13.61
N ASN A 420 -36.51 22.25 12.79
CA ASN A 420 -36.72 20.85 12.38
C ASN A 420 -37.90 20.56 11.42
N MET A 421 -37.60 20.23 10.16
CA MET A 421 -37.78 18.87 9.61
C MET A 421 -37.55 18.83 8.10
N ASN A 422 -36.69 17.89 7.69
CA ASN A 422 -36.73 17.21 6.40
C ASN A 422 -38.16 16.93 5.94
N TYR A 423 -38.43 17.03 4.64
CA TYR A 423 -38.99 15.88 3.90
C TYR A 423 -38.82 16.08 2.39
N GLN A 424 -38.23 15.06 1.77
CA GLN A 424 -38.26 14.76 0.35
C GLN A 424 -39.70 14.48 -0.12
N GLY A 425 -39.95 14.68 -1.41
CA GLY A 425 -41.06 14.03 -2.10
C GLY A 425 -41.42 14.74 -3.41
N PHE A 426 -40.80 14.34 -4.52
CA PHE A 426 -41.39 13.43 -5.52
C PHE A 426 -40.32 12.99 -6.51
#